data_AF-A0AAN6LAV5-F1
#
_entry.id   AF-A0AAN6LAV5-F1
#
_cell.length_a   1.000
_cell.length_b   1.000
_cell.length_c   1.000
_cell.angle_alpha   90.00
_cell.angle_beta   90.00
_cell.angle_gamma   90.00
#
_symmetry.space_group_name_H-M   'P 1'
#
loop_
_entity.id
_entity.type
_entity.pdbx_description
1 polymer ?
#
loop_
_entity_poly.entity_id
_entity_poly.type
_entity_poly.pdbx_seq_one_letter_code
_entity_poly.pdbx_strand_id
1 'polypeptide(L)'
;MLHFDSQREIASLKKVIKEVARKSGLDARILLTVIMQESTGNMRTRAGDGVTPGIMQALGSPSCEHRPFDGCNENSIRAMIRAGVFGTSKTQGLKSCYDTHGKSYGPALRCYNSGSIKDPSNLAATNYGTPSYVSDVANRLRGVAPPESCAFGAPTGSPGW
;
A
#
# COMPACT_ATOMS: atom_id res chain seq x y z
N MET A 1 0.53 -13.23 2.40
CA MET A 1 1.32 -13.09 3.64
C MET A 1 1.86 -14.43 4.15
N LEU A 2 1.08 -15.37 4.73
CA LEU A 2 1.65 -16.60 5.32
C LEU A 2 2.46 -17.50 4.37
N HIS A 3 2.20 -17.41 3.06
CA HIS A 3 2.99 -18.11 2.05
C HIS A 3 4.40 -17.52 1.87
N PHE A 4 4.56 -16.21 2.09
CA PHE A 4 5.80 -15.48 1.81
C PHE A 4 6.56 -15.07 3.08
N ASP A 5 5.86 -14.96 4.19
CA ASP A 5 6.34 -14.32 5.43
C ASP A 5 6.06 -15.19 6.65
N SER A 6 7.01 -15.22 7.58
CA SER A 6 6.86 -15.98 8.82
C SER A 6 5.81 -15.34 9.73
N GLN A 7 5.29 -16.10 10.70
CA GLN A 7 4.39 -15.53 11.71
C GLN A 7 5.04 -14.38 12.51
N ARG A 8 6.35 -14.45 12.73
CA ARG A 8 7.13 -13.40 13.40
C ARG A 8 7.22 -12.13 12.56
N GLU A 9 7.45 -12.27 11.25
CA GLU A 9 7.46 -11.15 10.30
C GLU A 9 6.08 -10.49 10.22
N ILE A 10 5.01 -11.29 10.16
CA ILE A 10 3.62 -10.79 10.15
C ILE A 10 3.27 -10.08 11.46
N ALA A 11 3.68 -10.63 12.61
CA ALA A 11 3.49 -9.99 13.91
C ALA A 11 4.23 -8.64 13.98
N SER A 12 5.46 -8.61 13.48
CA SER A 12 6.28 -7.39 13.37
C SER A 12 5.62 -6.37 12.43
N LEU A 13 5.12 -6.81 11.28
CA LEU A 13 4.38 -5.98 10.33
C LEU A 13 3.19 -5.29 10.99
N LYS A 14 2.33 -6.08 11.67
CA LYS A 14 1.15 -5.58 12.38
C LYS A 14 1.52 -4.55 13.46
N LYS A 15 2.57 -4.82 14.23
CA LYS A 15 3.09 -3.91 15.26
C LYS A 15 3.58 -2.60 14.65
N VAL A 16 4.41 -2.69 13.62
CA VAL A 16 5.00 -1.53 12.93
C VAL A 16 3.94 -0.68 12.24
N ILE A 17 2.94 -1.28 11.58
CA ILE A 17 1.83 -0.54 10.96
C ILE A 17 1.15 0.36 12.00
N LYS A 18 0.81 -0.19 13.18
CA LYS A 18 0.19 0.58 14.26
C LYS A 18 1.12 1.68 14.79
N GLU A 19 2.41 1.38 14.95
CA GLU A 19 3.42 2.35 15.39
C GLU A 19 3.52 3.55 14.42
N VAL A 20 3.64 3.26 13.13
CA VAL A 20 3.79 4.27 12.08
C VAL A 20 2.49 5.05 11.89
N ALA A 21 1.33 4.39 11.90
CA ALA A 21 0.01 5.04 11.85
C ALA A 21 -0.15 6.08 12.97
N ARG A 22 0.20 5.72 14.21
CA ARG A 22 0.19 6.67 15.34
C ARG A 22 1.12 7.86 15.12
N LYS A 23 2.33 7.61 14.59
CA LYS A 23 3.32 8.67 14.34
C LYS A 23 2.93 9.59 13.17
N SER A 24 2.28 9.06 12.14
CA SER A 24 1.84 9.83 10.99
C SER A 24 0.46 10.46 11.19
N GLY A 25 -0.35 9.97 12.12
CA GLY A 25 -1.76 10.38 12.24
C GLY A 25 -2.65 9.84 11.10
N LEU A 26 -2.15 8.91 10.28
CA LEU A 26 -2.94 8.20 9.28
C LEU A 26 -3.61 6.98 9.92
N ASP A 27 -4.75 6.57 9.37
CA ASP A 27 -5.45 5.37 9.82
C ASP A 27 -4.65 4.10 9.50
N ALA A 28 -4.42 3.25 10.51
CA ALA A 28 -3.69 1.99 10.37
C ALA A 28 -4.23 1.06 9.27
N ARG A 29 -5.55 1.11 9.02
CA ARG A 29 -6.22 0.34 7.96
C ARG A 29 -5.80 0.82 6.58
N ILE A 30 -5.63 2.13 6.39
CA ILE A 30 -5.14 2.70 5.13
C ILE A 30 -3.72 2.23 4.84
N LEU A 31 -2.83 2.24 5.86
CA LEU A 31 -1.47 1.73 5.67
C LEU A 31 -1.47 0.25 5.30
N LEU A 32 -2.28 -0.56 5.98
CA LEU A 32 -2.42 -1.97 5.64
C LEU A 32 -2.92 -2.15 4.20
N THR A 33 -3.94 -1.42 3.76
CA THR A 33 -4.48 -1.59 2.41
C THR A 33 -3.56 -1.08 1.31
N VAL A 34 -2.78 -0.02 1.56
CA VAL A 34 -1.72 0.41 0.64
C VAL A 34 -0.64 -0.67 0.56
N ILE A 35 -0.19 -1.22 1.68
CA ILE A 35 0.74 -2.36 1.70
C ILE A 35 0.20 -3.54 0.87
N MET A 36 -1.09 -3.87 1.01
CA MET A 36 -1.71 -4.92 0.21
C MET A 36 -1.79 -4.59 -1.28
N GLN A 37 -2.03 -3.33 -1.62
CA GLN A 37 -2.08 -2.87 -3.01
C GLN A 37 -0.69 -2.89 -3.67
N GLU A 38 0.35 -2.49 -2.94
CA GLU A 38 1.71 -2.37 -3.47
C GLU A 38 2.45 -3.71 -3.56
N SER A 39 2.18 -4.64 -2.64
CA SER A 39 3.01 -5.85 -2.51
C SER A 39 2.24 -7.12 -2.16
N THR A 40 0.91 -7.07 -2.05
CA THR A 40 0.10 -8.15 -1.46
C THR A 40 0.48 -8.49 0.00
N GLY A 41 1.24 -7.59 0.65
CA GLY A 41 1.82 -7.80 1.96
C GLY A 41 3.09 -8.67 1.99
N ASN A 42 3.71 -8.93 0.84
CA ASN A 42 4.93 -9.74 0.74
C ASN A 42 6.18 -8.91 1.07
N MET A 43 6.89 -9.27 2.16
CA MET A 43 8.14 -8.55 2.55
C MET A 43 9.24 -8.64 1.49
N ARG A 44 9.20 -9.70 0.70
CA ARG A 44 10.20 -10.04 -0.32
C ARG A 44 9.72 -9.68 -1.72
N THR A 45 8.72 -8.81 -1.84
CA THR A 45 8.25 -8.34 -3.14
C THR A 45 9.39 -7.73 -3.95
N ARG A 46 9.39 -8.01 -5.26
CA ARG A 46 10.25 -7.30 -6.22
C ARG A 46 9.64 -5.95 -6.56
N ALA A 47 10.46 -5.02 -7.03
CA ALA A 47 9.96 -3.77 -7.59
C ALA A 47 9.18 -4.05 -8.89
N GLY A 48 7.88 -3.74 -8.91
CA GLY A 48 7.04 -3.98 -10.10
C GLY A 48 7.45 -3.15 -11.30
N ASP A 49 7.95 -1.93 -11.06
CA ASP A 49 8.49 -1.01 -12.06
C ASP A 49 10.02 -1.09 -12.21
N GLY A 50 10.66 -2.00 -11.48
CA GLY A 50 12.12 -2.18 -11.43
C GLY A 50 12.88 -1.20 -10.53
N VAL A 51 12.26 -0.15 -9.99
CA VAL A 51 12.96 0.91 -9.24
C VAL A 51 12.34 1.27 -7.89
N THR A 52 11.11 0.85 -7.58
CA THR A 52 10.44 1.11 -6.30
C THR A 52 10.45 -0.12 -5.38
N PRO A 53 11.47 -0.29 -4.52
CA PRO A 53 11.59 -1.45 -3.65
C PRO A 53 10.65 -1.43 -2.43
N GLY A 54 10.60 -2.58 -1.75
CA GLY A 54 10.03 -2.73 -0.42
C GLY A 54 8.51 -2.90 -0.41
N ILE A 55 7.97 -3.14 0.78
CA ILE A 55 6.57 -3.56 0.97
C ILE A 55 5.52 -2.50 0.59
N MET A 56 5.93 -1.23 0.47
CA MET A 56 5.09 -0.13 0.00
C MET A 56 5.57 0.46 -1.34
N GLN A 57 6.48 -0.23 -2.04
CA GLN A 57 7.00 0.14 -3.36
C GLN A 57 7.35 1.64 -3.44
N ALA A 58 8.31 2.08 -2.63
CA ALA A 58 8.72 3.48 -2.57
C ALA A 58 10.14 3.64 -3.11
N LEU A 59 10.35 4.56 -4.06
CA LEU A 59 11.67 4.84 -4.63
C LEU A 59 12.66 5.23 -3.52
N GLY A 60 13.80 4.54 -3.47
CA GLY A 60 14.81 4.73 -2.42
C GLY A 60 14.48 4.08 -1.07
N SER A 61 13.43 3.27 -0.97
CA SER A 61 13.16 2.43 0.21
C SER A 61 14.23 1.33 0.36
N PRO A 62 14.53 0.87 1.59
CA PRO A 62 15.17 -0.44 1.76
C PRO A 62 14.26 -1.57 1.25
N SER A 63 14.82 -2.77 1.14
CA SER A 63 14.09 -3.98 0.70
C SER A 63 14.48 -5.21 1.51
N CYS A 64 13.54 -6.15 1.63
CA CYS A 64 13.79 -7.51 2.09
C CYS A 64 13.77 -8.56 0.96
N GLU A 65 13.71 -8.14 -0.32
CA GLU A 65 13.65 -9.03 -1.51
C GLU A 65 14.66 -10.18 -1.48
N HIS A 66 15.92 -9.91 -1.13
CA HIS A 66 16.99 -10.92 -1.12
C HIS A 66 17.25 -11.53 0.25
N ARG A 67 16.33 -11.36 1.21
CA ARG A 67 16.43 -11.97 2.54
C ARG A 67 15.79 -13.35 2.53
N PRO A 68 16.40 -14.36 3.20
CA PRO A 68 15.78 -15.68 3.34
C PRO A 68 14.44 -15.57 4.07
N PHE A 69 13.59 -16.60 4.01
CA PHE A 69 12.38 -16.69 4.83
C PHE A 69 12.71 -16.44 6.31
N ASP A 70 11.88 -15.68 7.02
CA ASP A 70 12.16 -15.18 8.38
C ASP A 70 13.43 -14.32 8.52
N GLY A 71 14.01 -13.82 7.43
CA GLY A 71 15.19 -12.96 7.42
C GLY A 71 14.92 -11.46 7.52
N CYS A 72 13.67 -11.02 7.43
CA CYS A 72 13.30 -9.59 7.49
C CYS A 72 13.02 -9.17 8.94
N ASN A 73 14.02 -8.60 9.61
CA ASN A 73 13.86 -8.16 11.00
C ASN A 73 12.92 -6.94 11.14
N GLU A 74 12.43 -6.70 12.37
CA GLU A 74 11.49 -5.60 12.67
C GLU A 74 12.02 -4.23 12.25
N ASN A 75 13.33 -3.99 12.34
CA ASN A 75 13.93 -2.71 11.93
C ASN A 75 13.85 -2.49 10.42
N SER A 76 14.13 -3.53 9.61
CA SER A 76 13.96 -3.49 8.17
C SER A 76 12.50 -3.26 7.79
N ILE A 77 11.57 -3.97 8.44
CA ILE A 77 10.11 -3.79 8.25
C ILE A 77 9.70 -2.35 8.56
N ARG A 78 10.16 -1.80 9.69
CA ARG A 78 9.93 -0.41 10.08
C ARG A 78 10.49 0.57 9.07
N ALA A 79 11.70 0.34 8.57
CA ALA A 79 12.31 1.22 7.60
C ALA A 79 11.55 1.23 6.26
N MET A 80 11.09 0.07 5.77
CA MET A 80 10.27 -0.02 4.56
C MET A 80 8.92 0.70 4.70
N ILE A 81 8.20 0.49 5.81
CA ILE A 81 6.92 1.17 6.03
C ILE A 81 7.13 2.68 6.21
N ARG A 82 8.18 3.10 6.91
CA ARG A 82 8.50 4.53 7.06
C ARG A 82 8.82 5.18 5.72
N ALA A 83 9.52 4.49 4.81
CA ALA A 83 9.83 5.00 3.48
C ALA A 83 8.54 5.26 2.67
N GLY A 84 7.57 4.35 2.67
CA GLY A 84 6.28 4.58 2.00
C GLY A 84 5.44 5.66 2.69
N VAL A 85 5.39 5.68 4.02
CA VAL A 85 4.52 6.62 4.75
C VAL A 85 5.06 8.03 4.80
N PHE A 86 6.34 8.20 5.12
CA PHE A 86 6.98 9.51 5.31
C PHE A 86 7.78 9.97 4.09
N GLY A 87 8.00 9.09 3.12
CA GLY A 87 8.81 9.37 1.95
C GLY A 87 10.30 9.05 2.19
N THR A 88 11.07 9.28 1.15
CA THR A 88 12.53 9.17 1.13
C THR A 88 13.11 10.47 0.58
N SER A 89 14.43 10.53 0.38
CA SER A 89 15.03 11.64 -0.40
C SER A 89 14.65 11.63 -1.88
N LYS A 90 14.03 10.55 -2.38
CA LYS A 90 13.71 10.34 -3.81
C LYS A 90 12.22 10.34 -4.12
N THR A 91 11.35 10.13 -3.12
CA THR A 91 9.91 10.12 -3.32
C THR A 91 9.18 10.69 -2.11
N GLN A 92 8.06 11.36 -2.37
CA GLN A 92 7.17 11.83 -1.33
C GLN A 92 6.39 10.68 -0.68
N GLY A 93 6.09 10.80 0.61
CA GLY A 93 5.33 9.79 1.34
C GLY A 93 3.83 10.01 1.29
N LEU A 94 3.07 8.96 1.61
CA LEU A 94 1.61 9.01 1.74
C LEU A 94 1.13 10.12 2.70
N LYS A 95 1.87 10.36 3.79
CA LYS A 95 1.54 11.44 4.74
C LYS A 95 1.61 12.81 4.10
N SER A 96 2.64 13.07 3.29
CA SER A 96 2.77 14.34 2.57
C SER A 96 1.61 14.54 1.61
N CYS A 97 1.26 13.52 0.83
CA CYS A 97 0.09 13.54 -0.05
C CYS A 97 -1.22 13.81 0.73
N TYR A 98 -1.37 13.20 1.89
CA TYR A 98 -2.54 13.40 2.75
C TYR A 98 -2.64 14.85 3.26
N ASP A 99 -1.55 15.43 3.74
CA ASP A 99 -1.55 16.80 4.22
C ASP A 99 -1.81 17.81 3.10
N THR A 100 -1.11 17.65 1.97
CA THR A 100 -1.21 18.56 0.82
C THR A 100 -2.61 18.58 0.22
N HIS A 101 -3.31 17.45 0.24
CA HIS A 101 -4.64 17.32 -0.36
C HIS A 101 -5.77 17.33 0.68
N GLY A 102 -5.67 18.25 1.64
CA GLY A 102 -6.78 18.58 2.55
C GLY A 102 -7.18 17.45 3.48
N LYS A 103 -6.24 16.56 3.82
CA LYS A 103 -6.48 15.40 4.69
C LYS A 103 -7.58 14.47 4.16
N SER A 104 -7.66 14.35 2.84
CA SER A 104 -8.59 13.45 2.14
C SER A 104 -7.85 12.25 1.54
N TYR A 105 -8.30 11.04 1.88
CA TYR A 105 -7.62 9.81 1.45
C TYR A 105 -7.69 9.55 -0.05
N GLY A 106 -8.78 9.89 -0.74
CA GLY A 106 -8.90 9.67 -2.19
C GLY A 106 -7.80 10.40 -2.98
N PRO A 107 -7.72 11.74 -2.86
CA PRO A 107 -6.63 12.54 -3.41
C PRO A 107 -5.23 12.09 -2.95
N ALA A 108 -5.08 11.76 -1.66
CA ALA A 108 -3.79 11.30 -1.12
C ALA A 108 -3.30 10.01 -1.78
N LEU A 109 -4.20 9.04 -1.99
CA LEU A 109 -3.90 7.77 -2.64
C LEU A 109 -3.55 7.96 -4.11
N ARG A 110 -4.27 8.84 -4.83
CA ARG A 110 -3.90 9.20 -6.21
C ARG A 110 -2.50 9.85 -6.24
N CYS A 111 -2.25 10.84 -5.40
CA CYS A 111 -0.95 11.48 -5.26
C CYS A 111 0.17 10.48 -4.92
N TYR A 112 -0.10 9.48 -4.08
CA TYR A 112 0.87 8.43 -3.75
C TYR A 112 1.19 7.54 -4.96
N ASN A 113 0.16 7.11 -5.70
CA ASN A 113 0.32 6.21 -6.84
C ASN A 113 0.99 6.86 -8.06
N SER A 114 0.70 8.13 -8.34
CA SER A 114 1.14 8.78 -9.58
C SER A 114 1.99 10.03 -9.36
N GLY A 115 2.33 10.35 -8.11
CA GLY A 115 3.07 11.56 -7.73
C GLY A 115 2.29 12.87 -7.88
N SER A 116 1.11 12.84 -8.49
CA SER A 116 0.30 14.02 -8.82
C SER A 116 -1.18 13.66 -9.03
N ILE A 117 -2.04 14.66 -9.03
CA ILE A 117 -3.47 14.54 -9.37
C ILE A 117 -3.69 15.29 -10.69
N LYS A 118 -4.04 14.56 -11.75
CA LYS A 118 -4.33 15.15 -13.06
C LYS A 118 -5.63 15.94 -13.07
N ASP A 119 -6.67 15.36 -12.47
CA ASP A 119 -8.00 15.95 -12.37
C ASP A 119 -8.57 15.67 -10.98
N PRO A 120 -8.70 16.68 -10.11
CA PRO A 120 -9.29 16.50 -8.77
C PRO A 120 -10.74 16.02 -8.78
N SER A 121 -11.48 16.24 -9.87
CA SER A 121 -12.87 15.76 -10.03
C SER A 121 -12.95 14.32 -10.54
N ASN A 122 -11.85 13.78 -11.09
CA ASN A 122 -11.76 12.43 -11.62
C ASN A 122 -10.44 11.76 -11.21
N LEU A 123 -10.44 11.08 -10.06
CA LEU A 123 -9.26 10.41 -9.52
C LEU A 123 -8.84 9.15 -10.30
N ALA A 124 -9.57 8.73 -11.34
CA ALA A 124 -9.11 7.71 -12.27
C ALA A 124 -8.23 8.30 -13.38
N ALA A 125 -8.33 9.61 -13.64
CA ALA A 125 -7.50 10.29 -14.63
C ALA A 125 -6.05 10.36 -14.14
N THR A 126 -5.13 9.77 -14.91
CA THR A 126 -3.70 9.83 -14.63
C THR A 126 -2.87 9.81 -15.90
N ASN A 127 -1.64 10.34 -15.83
CA ASN A 127 -0.63 10.17 -16.89
C ASN A 127 0.28 8.96 -16.62
N TYR A 128 0.44 8.58 -15.35
CA TYR A 128 1.30 7.49 -14.88
C TYR A 128 0.64 6.75 -13.72
N GLY A 129 0.96 5.49 -13.50
CA GLY A 129 0.32 4.68 -12.45
C GLY A 129 -1.03 4.11 -12.87
N THR A 130 -1.76 3.57 -11.91
CA THR A 130 -2.91 2.69 -12.16
C THR A 130 -4.22 3.49 -12.06
N PRO A 131 -5.05 3.56 -13.12
CA PRO A 131 -6.32 4.29 -13.07
C PRO A 131 -7.26 3.82 -11.94
N SER A 132 -7.33 2.52 -11.68
CA SER A 132 -8.18 1.92 -10.63
C SER A 132 -7.62 2.02 -9.21
N TYR A 133 -6.41 2.57 -9.01
CA TYR A 133 -5.69 2.50 -7.72
C TYR A 133 -6.54 2.94 -6.52
N VAL A 134 -7.21 4.09 -6.64
CA VAL A 134 -8.01 4.65 -5.54
C VAL A 134 -9.21 3.76 -5.23
N SER A 135 -9.91 3.25 -6.26
CA SER A 135 -11.04 2.33 -6.07
C SER A 135 -10.58 0.98 -5.53
N ASP A 136 -9.43 0.46 -5.95
CA ASP A 136 -8.91 -0.83 -5.49
C ASP A 136 -8.56 -0.77 -4.00
N VAL A 137 -7.88 0.29 -3.56
CA VAL A 137 -7.61 0.52 -2.14
C VAL A 137 -8.91 0.69 -1.34
N ALA A 138 -9.88 1.45 -1.86
CA ALA A 138 -11.18 1.62 -1.21
C ALA A 138 -11.95 0.29 -1.07
N ASN A 139 -11.91 -0.56 -2.10
CA ASN A 139 -12.54 -1.88 -2.09
C ASN A 139 -11.84 -2.82 -1.08
N ARG A 140 -10.50 -2.79 -1.01
CA ARG A 140 -9.74 -3.55 0.01
C ARG A 140 -10.10 -3.12 1.44
N LEU A 141 -10.40 -1.84 1.68
CA LEU A 141 -10.84 -1.34 2.99
C LEU A 141 -12.24 -1.82 3.37
N ARG A 142 -13.15 -1.85 2.39
CA ARG A 142 -14.51 -2.36 2.60
C ARG A 142 -14.52 -3.86 2.86
N GLY A 143 -13.52 -4.58 2.34
CA GLY A 143 -13.49 -6.02 2.33
C GLY A 143 -14.45 -6.60 1.28
N VAL A 144 -14.44 -7.92 1.15
CA VAL A 144 -15.43 -8.63 0.33
C VAL A 144 -16.72 -8.70 1.14
N ALA A 145 -17.76 -7.99 0.70
CA ALA A 145 -19.10 -8.27 1.21
C ALA A 145 -19.52 -9.65 0.68
N PRO A 146 -19.99 -10.57 1.54
CA PRO A 146 -20.65 -11.77 1.04
C PRO A 146 -21.83 -11.33 0.16
N PRO A 147 -22.15 -12.05 -0.92
CA PRO A 147 -23.28 -11.68 -1.77
C PRO A 147 -24.57 -11.64 -0.94
N GLU A 148 -25.18 -10.47 -0.83
CA GLU A 148 -26.43 -10.27 -0.06
C GLU A 148 -27.69 -10.70 -0.84
N SER A 149 -27.53 -11.08 -2.12
CA SER A 149 -28.57 -11.71 -2.94
C SER A 149 -27.95 -12.61 -4.01
N CYS A 150 -28.25 -13.91 -3.98
CA CYS A 150 -27.77 -14.92 -4.94
C CYS A 150 -28.40 -14.81 -6.36
N ALA A 151 -28.64 -13.61 -6.87
CA ALA A 151 -29.34 -13.43 -8.13
C ALA A 151 -28.75 -12.29 -8.95
N PHE A 152 -27.60 -12.51 -9.61
CA PHE A 152 -27.33 -12.03 -10.97
C PHE A 152 -26.27 -12.94 -11.61
N GLY A 153 -26.51 -13.32 -12.86
CA GLY A 153 -25.74 -14.33 -13.59
C GLY A 153 -24.27 -14.00 -13.76
N ALA A 154 -23.49 -15.08 -13.88
CA ALA A 154 -22.04 -15.15 -14.11
C ALA A 154 -21.18 -14.34 -13.12
N PRO A 155 -20.27 -14.98 -12.34
CA PRO A 155 -19.36 -14.25 -11.49
C PRO A 155 -18.51 -13.30 -12.35
N THR A 156 -18.67 -11.99 -12.14
CA THR A 156 -17.63 -11.05 -12.51
C THR A 156 -16.50 -11.31 -11.53
N GLY A 157 -15.52 -12.10 -11.97
CA GLY A 157 -14.32 -12.33 -11.20
C GLY A 157 -13.74 -10.98 -10.78
N SER A 158 -13.63 -10.77 -9.47
CA SER A 158 -12.66 -9.81 -8.97
C SER A 158 -11.33 -10.17 -9.63
N PRO A 159 -10.63 -9.24 -10.30
CA PRO A 159 -9.26 -9.48 -10.76
C PRO A 159 -8.36 -9.45 -9.52
N GLY A 160 -8.52 -10.47 -8.68
CA GLY A 160 -7.61 -10.77 -7.59
C GLY A 160 -6.39 -11.44 -8.21
N TRP A 161 -5.36 -10.65 -8.44
CA TRP A 161 -3.99 -11.11 -8.58
C TRP A 161 -3.16 -10.34 -7.56
#